data_AF-A0A820GCD1-F1
#
_entry.id   AF-A0A820GCD1-F1
#
_cell.length_a   1.000
_cell.length_b   1.000
_cell.length_c   1.000
_cell.angle_alpha   90.00
_cell.angle_beta   90.00
_cell.angle_gamma   90.00
#
_symmetry.space_group_name_H-M   'P 1'
#
loop_
_entity.id
_entity.type
_entity.pdbx_description
1 polymer ?
#
loop_
_entity_poly.entity_id
_entity_poly.type
_entity_poly.pdbx_seq_one_letter_code
_entity_poly.pdbx_strand_id
1 'polypeptide(L)'
;IKTFDIEFNDYLEDLKIIDEQFETNEKNKLNILSSLNKSKLFEINCLLTSTTNPLFSSSPYNSIENNIDLKLNKILLNIHLDAISSIIRFKNNIFKQLNNKSNSSKIQQTSSSSTTKSNSSSSSFKIDFRFEGISLLIGNNSSQILYIELEDFNGYLSKTNTYILSHLILNDFRIYDVFNKSIYPFIISKQNKSNKLFSFDLLLFNYSNKLIKLSKTKDSYLKGQLEKLNIIFLYKHFDLILSIINLFQTKQNTLKQENIPSNEPSFLPLILQKYQQHSIEFHLDFILNAPQIFIPINSYSNQGIVIDFGKLLMHSESNQQYRIIYENLSINRIILNNENKSLNLLECSPFQTLINRHFNSD
;
A
#
# COMPACT_ATOMS: atom_id res chain seq x y z
N ILE A 1 -18.98 -35.23 17.87
CA ILE A 1 -18.76 -33.91 17.23
C ILE A 1 -17.64 -33.25 18.02
N LYS A 2 -16.50 -32.94 17.41
CA LYS A 2 -15.38 -32.30 18.11
C LYS A 2 -15.50 -30.79 17.92
N THR A 3 -15.90 -30.10 18.97
CA THR A 3 -15.81 -28.65 19.07
C THR A 3 -14.44 -28.29 19.62
N PHE A 4 -13.81 -27.26 19.08
CA PHE A 4 -12.60 -26.67 19.64
C PHE A 4 -12.78 -25.17 19.69
N ASP A 5 -12.18 -24.58 20.73
CA ASP A 5 -12.01 -23.15 20.92
C ASP A 5 -10.55 -22.92 21.32
N ILE A 6 -9.87 -22.05 20.58
CA ILE A 6 -8.47 -21.70 20.82
C ILE A 6 -8.39 -20.19 20.90
N GLU A 7 -7.86 -19.69 22.00
CA GLU A 7 -7.46 -18.30 22.17
C GLU A 7 -5.94 -18.24 22.28
N PHE A 8 -5.32 -17.40 21.47
CA PHE A 8 -3.88 -17.18 21.48
C PHE A 8 -3.62 -15.68 21.49
N ASN A 9 -3.01 -15.20 22.57
CA ASN A 9 -2.66 -13.80 22.75
C ASN A 9 -1.16 -13.73 23.03
N ASP A 10 -0.44 -12.99 22.19
CA ASP A 10 1.01 -12.82 22.31
C ASP A 10 1.41 -11.40 21.90
N TYR A 11 2.56 -10.96 22.38
CA TYR A 11 3.05 -9.62 22.12
C TYR A 11 4.57 -9.53 22.10
N LEU A 12 5.08 -8.61 21.28
CA LEU A 12 6.46 -8.20 21.26
C LEU A 12 6.57 -6.82 21.90
N GLU A 13 7.36 -6.69 22.96
CA GLU A 13 7.53 -5.41 23.67
C GLU A 13 8.35 -4.41 22.87
N ASP A 14 9.58 -4.79 22.50
CA ASP A 14 10.53 -3.92 21.82
C ASP A 14 11.22 -4.73 20.72
N LEU A 15 11.59 -4.06 19.63
CA LEU A 15 12.43 -4.60 18.58
C LEU A 15 13.48 -3.57 18.21
N LYS A 16 14.75 -3.95 18.42
CA LYS A 16 15.90 -3.16 18.02
C LYS A 16 16.82 -3.98 17.15
N ILE A 17 17.04 -3.52 15.92
CA ILE A 17 17.98 -4.13 14.97
C ILE A 17 19.13 -3.15 14.76
N ILE A 18 20.35 -3.62 14.99
CA ILE A 18 21.56 -2.80 14.93
C ILE A 18 22.49 -3.42 13.88
N ASP A 19 23.02 -2.59 12.99
CA ASP A 19 24.14 -2.97 12.13
C ASP A 19 25.45 -2.72 12.89
N GLU A 20 26.29 -3.75 12.98
CA GLU A 20 27.58 -3.65 13.65
C GLU A 20 28.69 -3.08 12.77
N GLN A 21 28.48 -3.01 11.45
CA GLN A 21 29.50 -2.61 10.48
C GLN A 21 29.43 -1.12 10.13
N PHE A 22 28.27 -0.50 10.31
CA PHE A 22 28.03 0.90 10.00
C PHE A 22 27.82 1.72 11.27
N GLU A 23 28.45 2.89 11.31
CA GLU A 23 28.32 3.87 12.40
C GLU A 23 27.59 5.11 11.90
N THR A 24 26.85 5.75 12.80
CA THR A 24 26.30 7.09 12.55
C THR A 24 27.37 8.16 12.75
N ASN A 25 27.09 9.40 12.32
CA ASN A 25 27.99 10.55 12.51
C ASN A 25 28.40 10.78 13.97
N GLU A 26 27.62 10.28 14.93
CA GLU A 26 27.87 10.34 16.37
C GLU A 26 28.72 9.18 16.91
N LYS A 27 29.28 8.33 16.03
CA LYS A 27 30.03 7.09 16.35
C LYS A 27 29.22 6.04 17.11
N ASN A 28 27.90 6.11 17.02
CA ASN A 28 27.01 5.08 17.54
C ASN A 28 26.77 4.04 16.44
N LYS A 29 26.61 2.76 16.82
CA LYS A 29 26.22 1.71 15.87
C LYS A 29 24.88 2.08 15.19
N LEU A 30 24.77 1.79 13.90
CA LEU A 30 23.57 2.11 13.11
C LEU A 30 22.37 1.28 13.58
N ASN A 31 21.37 1.92 14.19
CA ASN A 31 20.09 1.25 14.45
C ASN A 31 19.27 1.22 13.15
N ILE A 32 19.11 0.06 12.53
CA ILE A 32 18.29 -0.12 11.31
C ILE A 32 16.80 0.00 11.65
N LEU A 33 16.38 -0.58 12.77
CA LEU A 33 15.00 -0.62 13.21
C LEU A 33 14.95 -0.39 14.72
N SER A 34 14.03 0.46 15.16
CA SER A 34 13.73 0.65 16.57
C SER A 34 12.25 0.95 16.77
N SER A 35 11.65 0.46 17.86
CA SER A 35 10.37 0.97 18.33
C SER A 35 10.52 2.38 18.90
N LEU A 36 9.57 3.28 18.60
CA LEU A 36 9.58 4.65 19.12
C LEU A 36 8.98 4.76 20.53
N ASN A 37 8.08 3.85 20.88
CA ASN A 37 7.37 3.85 22.17
C ASN A 37 7.83 2.66 23.04
N LYS A 38 7.90 2.87 24.36
CA LYS A 38 8.20 1.83 25.37
C LYS A 38 6.96 1.02 25.78
N SER A 39 6.09 0.74 24.82
CA SER A 39 4.86 -0.06 24.98
C SER A 39 4.95 -1.28 24.08
N LYS A 40 4.00 -2.22 24.19
CA LYS A 40 3.92 -3.42 23.34
C LYS A 40 3.98 -3.06 21.86
N LEU A 41 5.16 -3.19 21.23
CA LEU A 41 5.39 -2.85 19.82
C LEU A 41 4.41 -3.55 18.89
N PHE A 42 4.14 -4.82 19.13
CA PHE A 42 3.25 -5.62 18.30
C PHE A 42 2.43 -6.56 19.17
N GLU A 43 1.13 -6.62 18.92
CA GLU A 43 0.20 -7.52 19.60
C GLU A 43 -0.54 -8.36 18.55
N ILE A 44 -0.65 -9.67 18.80
CA ILE A 44 -1.52 -10.58 18.06
C ILE A 44 -2.49 -11.19 19.05
N ASN A 45 -3.79 -11.02 18.78
CA ASN A 45 -4.84 -11.77 19.46
C ASN A 45 -5.59 -12.60 18.43
N CYS A 46 -5.60 -13.92 18.61
CA CYS A 46 -6.23 -14.88 17.72
C CYS A 46 -7.33 -15.62 18.47
N LEU A 47 -8.52 -15.63 17.90
CA LEU A 47 -9.67 -16.42 18.35
C LEU A 47 -10.06 -17.38 17.24
N LEU A 48 -9.90 -18.68 17.49
CA LEU A 48 -10.21 -19.74 16.53
C LEU A 48 -11.31 -20.64 17.08
N THR A 49 -12.29 -21.00 16.25
CA THR A 49 -13.40 -21.90 16.61
C THR A 49 -13.77 -22.83 15.47
N SER A 50 -14.38 -23.96 15.81
CA SER A 50 -15.11 -24.79 14.85
C SER A 50 -16.51 -24.24 14.50
N THR A 51 -17.00 -24.50 13.29
CA THR A 51 -18.40 -24.20 12.89
C THR A 51 -19.44 -25.00 13.65
N THR A 52 -19.05 -26.11 14.27
CA THR A 52 -19.92 -26.94 15.09
C THR A 52 -20.07 -26.42 16.52
N ASN A 53 -19.42 -25.31 16.87
CA ASN A 53 -19.56 -24.69 18.19
C ASN A 53 -20.98 -24.10 18.36
N PRO A 54 -21.72 -24.41 19.44
CA PRO A 54 -23.03 -23.83 19.70
C PRO A 54 -23.03 -22.29 19.80
N LEU A 55 -21.89 -21.69 20.18
CA LEU A 55 -21.73 -20.24 20.27
C LEU A 55 -21.24 -19.60 18.95
N PHE A 56 -21.04 -20.38 17.88
CA PHE A 56 -20.46 -19.90 16.62
C PHE A 56 -21.23 -18.70 16.03
N SER A 57 -22.57 -18.74 16.06
CA SER A 57 -23.40 -17.67 15.53
C SER A 57 -23.53 -16.45 16.44
N SER A 58 -23.14 -16.56 17.71
CA SER A 58 -23.21 -15.51 18.72
C SER A 58 -21.84 -14.90 19.03
N SER A 59 -21.81 -13.81 19.80
CA SER A 59 -20.58 -13.31 20.42
C SER A 59 -19.90 -14.44 21.22
N PRO A 60 -18.58 -14.64 21.11
CA PRO A 60 -17.58 -13.75 20.50
C PRO A 60 -17.25 -14.02 19.01
N TYR A 61 -17.79 -15.06 18.38
CA TYR A 61 -17.34 -15.54 17.07
C TYR A 61 -18.09 -14.94 15.87
N ASN A 62 -19.37 -14.59 16.03
CA ASN A 62 -20.17 -13.92 15.01
C ASN A 62 -20.10 -14.58 13.61
N SER A 63 -20.10 -15.92 13.57
CA SER A 63 -19.99 -16.75 12.36
C SER A 63 -18.64 -16.70 11.63
N ILE A 64 -17.56 -16.39 12.34
CA ILE A 64 -16.19 -16.33 11.82
C ILE A 64 -15.33 -17.39 12.52
N GLU A 65 -14.72 -18.29 11.75
CA GLU A 65 -13.90 -19.38 12.30
C GLU A 65 -12.56 -18.87 12.84
N ASN A 66 -11.90 -17.97 12.10
CA ASN A 66 -10.58 -17.46 12.44
C ASN A 66 -10.61 -15.93 12.57
N ASN A 67 -10.55 -15.41 13.79
CA ASN A 67 -10.49 -13.97 14.03
C ASN A 67 -9.11 -13.59 14.54
N ILE A 68 -8.45 -12.63 13.89
CA ILE A 68 -7.09 -12.18 14.21
C ILE A 68 -7.12 -10.66 14.36
N ASP A 69 -6.75 -10.15 15.53
CA ASP A 69 -6.56 -8.72 15.80
C ASP A 69 -5.06 -8.44 15.90
N LEU A 70 -4.57 -7.60 14.98
CA LEU A 70 -3.18 -7.18 14.90
C LEU A 70 -3.06 -5.73 15.32
N LYS A 71 -2.19 -5.45 16.30
CA LYS A 71 -1.82 -4.07 16.64
C LYS A 71 -0.33 -3.90 16.48
N LEU A 72 0.06 -2.76 15.90
CA LEU A 72 1.45 -2.38 15.73
C LEU A 72 1.60 -0.93 16.14
N ASN A 73 2.47 -0.69 17.11
CA ASN A 73 2.82 0.67 17.52
C ASN A 73 3.87 1.25 16.59
N LYS A 74 4.11 2.56 16.70
CA LYS A 74 4.96 3.28 15.75
C LYS A 74 6.40 2.73 15.70
N ILE A 75 6.85 2.36 14.50
CA ILE A 75 8.21 1.89 14.22
C ILE A 75 9.01 2.99 13.54
N LEU A 76 10.28 3.14 13.95
CA LEU A 76 11.28 3.92 13.24
C LEU A 76 12.22 2.98 12.47
N LEU A 77 12.29 3.17 11.17
CA LEU A 77 13.25 2.53 10.28
C LEU A 77 14.30 3.57 9.88
N ASN A 78 15.58 3.31 10.17
CA ASN A 78 16.67 4.11 9.62
C ASN A 78 17.28 3.36 8.44
N ILE A 79 17.04 3.89 7.25
CA ILE A 79 17.61 3.40 6.01
C ILE A 79 18.93 4.14 5.77
N HIS A 80 20.02 3.45 6.03
CA HIS A 80 21.34 3.87 5.62
C HIS A 80 21.66 3.31 4.23
N LEU A 81 21.87 4.19 3.25
CA LEU A 81 22.01 3.77 1.85
C LEU A 81 23.20 2.83 1.62
N ASP A 82 24.32 3.04 2.32
CA ASP A 82 25.49 2.16 2.20
C ASP A 82 25.26 0.79 2.87
N ALA A 83 24.49 0.74 3.97
CA ALA A 83 24.15 -0.51 4.65
C ALA A 83 23.16 -1.34 3.81
N ILE A 84 22.17 -0.70 3.20
CA ILE A 84 21.32 -1.40 2.23
C ILE A 84 22.15 -1.93 1.06
N SER A 85 23.12 -1.15 0.58
CA SER A 85 24.02 -1.58 -0.48
C SER A 85 24.82 -2.83 -0.08
N SER A 86 25.34 -2.90 1.15
CA SER A 86 26.05 -4.08 1.66
C SER A 86 25.14 -5.30 1.80
N ILE A 87 23.93 -5.13 2.35
CA ILE A 87 22.93 -6.21 2.50
C ILE A 87 22.55 -6.78 1.13
N ILE A 88 22.32 -5.93 0.14
CA ILE A 88 22.01 -6.36 -1.22
C ILE A 88 23.20 -7.11 -1.84
N ARG A 89 24.43 -6.63 -1.67
CA ARG A 89 25.64 -7.34 -2.13
C ARG A 89 25.78 -8.70 -1.47
N PHE A 90 25.57 -8.79 -0.17
CA PHE A 90 25.59 -10.04 0.59
C PHE A 90 24.53 -11.02 0.06
N LYS A 91 23.28 -10.55 -0.10
CA LYS A 91 22.19 -11.32 -0.68
C LYS A 91 22.57 -11.88 -2.06
N ASN A 92 23.10 -11.02 -2.94
CA ASN A 92 23.49 -11.43 -4.28
C ASN A 92 24.65 -12.44 -4.26
N ASN A 93 25.62 -12.27 -3.37
CA ASN A 93 26.71 -13.24 -3.19
C ASN A 93 26.20 -14.59 -2.68
N ILE A 94 25.26 -14.60 -1.73
CA ILE A 94 24.58 -15.83 -1.27
C ILE A 94 23.85 -16.50 -2.43
N PHE A 95 23.06 -15.77 -3.21
CA PHE A 95 22.36 -16.34 -4.36
C PHE A 95 23.33 -16.93 -5.39
N LYS A 96 24.44 -16.25 -5.68
CA LYS A 96 25.50 -16.78 -6.55
C LYS A 96 26.10 -18.08 -5.98
N GLN A 97 26.39 -18.12 -4.68
CA GLN A 97 26.93 -19.32 -4.04
C GLN A 97 25.93 -20.49 -3.98
N LEU A 98 24.63 -20.21 -3.76
CA LEU A 98 23.58 -21.23 -3.76
C LEU A 98 23.34 -21.80 -5.16
N ASN A 99 23.27 -20.94 -6.19
CA ASN A 99 23.12 -21.37 -7.58
C ASN A 99 24.35 -22.16 -8.08
N ASN A 100 25.55 -21.83 -7.57
CA ASN A 100 26.76 -22.59 -7.88
C ASN A 100 26.78 -23.96 -7.18
N LYS A 101 26.12 -24.12 -6.02
CA LYS A 101 26.02 -25.40 -5.30
C LYS A 101 24.89 -26.31 -5.82
N SER A 102 23.87 -25.77 -6.50
CA SER A 102 22.78 -26.57 -7.10
C SER A 102 23.14 -27.29 -8.40
N ASN A 103 24.34 -27.09 -8.95
CA ASN A 103 24.79 -27.77 -10.17
C ASN A 103 25.43 -29.15 -9.94
N SER A 104 25.44 -29.68 -8.71
CA SER A 104 25.90 -31.04 -8.41
C SER A 104 24.89 -31.83 -7.58
N SER A 105 23.72 -32.11 -8.14
CA SER A 105 22.94 -33.35 -7.86
C SER A 105 21.77 -33.49 -8.83
N LYS A 106 21.97 -34.25 -9.91
CA LYS A 106 20.86 -34.79 -10.72
C LYS A 106 20.15 -35.84 -9.87
N ILE A 107 19.08 -35.45 -9.18
CA ILE A 107 18.14 -36.39 -8.56
C ILE A 107 17.01 -36.62 -9.56
N GLN A 108 16.87 -37.89 -9.97
CA GLN A 108 15.82 -38.38 -10.85
C GLN A 108 14.44 -38.11 -10.23
N GLN A 109 13.60 -37.34 -10.93
CA GLN A 109 12.18 -37.21 -10.60
C GLN A 109 11.44 -38.44 -11.11
N THR A 110 11.06 -39.31 -10.19
CA THR A 110 10.01 -40.31 -10.41
C THR A 110 8.65 -39.61 -10.29
N SER A 111 7.94 -39.56 -11.41
CA SER A 111 6.55 -39.16 -11.50
C SER A 111 5.68 -40.17 -10.76
N SER A 112 5.08 -39.76 -9.64
CA SER A 112 3.93 -40.45 -9.07
C SER A 112 2.81 -39.44 -8.78
N SER A 113 1.72 -39.69 -9.48
CA SER A 113 0.42 -39.04 -9.45
C SER A 113 -0.28 -39.17 -8.10
N SER A 114 -0.85 -38.07 -7.61
CA SER A 114 -2.21 -38.04 -7.02
C SER A 114 -2.56 -36.62 -6.59
N THR A 115 -3.16 -35.84 -7.50
CA THR A 115 -3.89 -34.64 -7.13
C THR A 115 -5.22 -35.06 -6.48
N THR A 116 -5.16 -35.44 -5.20
CA THR A 116 -6.34 -35.39 -4.34
C THR A 116 -6.76 -33.94 -4.24
N LYS A 117 -7.78 -33.55 -5.02
CA LYS A 117 -8.54 -32.32 -4.76
C LYS A 117 -9.16 -32.48 -3.37
N SER A 118 -8.47 -31.98 -2.36
CA SER A 118 -9.11 -31.71 -1.08
C SER A 118 -10.18 -30.65 -1.36
N ASN A 119 -11.45 -31.04 -1.22
CA ASN A 119 -12.52 -30.09 -1.02
C ASN A 119 -12.23 -29.41 0.33
N SER A 120 -11.36 -28.41 0.31
CA SER A 120 -11.17 -27.52 1.45
C SER A 120 -12.47 -26.75 1.60
N SER A 121 -13.25 -27.10 2.62
CA SER A 121 -14.26 -26.19 3.17
C SER A 121 -13.58 -24.84 3.35
N SER A 122 -14.00 -23.83 2.61
CA SER A 122 -13.40 -22.51 2.69
C SER A 122 -13.63 -21.97 4.09
N SER A 123 -12.58 -21.95 4.92
CA SER A 123 -12.68 -21.43 6.27
C SER A 123 -12.95 -19.92 6.22
N SER A 124 -13.88 -19.44 7.07
CA SER A 124 -14.10 -18.01 7.24
C SER A 124 -12.98 -17.41 8.11
N PHE A 125 -12.55 -16.20 7.77
CA PHE A 125 -11.55 -15.50 8.57
C PHE A 125 -11.81 -14.00 8.60
N LYS A 126 -11.36 -13.35 9.66
CA LYS A 126 -11.32 -11.90 9.79
C LYS A 126 -9.98 -11.50 10.38
N ILE A 127 -9.36 -10.50 9.77
CA ILE A 127 -8.14 -9.88 10.24
C ILE A 127 -8.47 -8.41 10.46
N ASP A 128 -8.53 -7.98 11.71
CA ASP A 128 -8.53 -6.57 12.08
C ASP A 128 -7.08 -6.14 12.28
N PHE A 129 -6.70 -4.97 11.77
CA PHE A 129 -5.35 -4.43 11.96
C PHE A 129 -5.39 -2.95 12.33
N ARG A 130 -4.51 -2.56 13.25
CA ARG A 130 -4.37 -1.20 13.76
C ARG A 130 -2.90 -0.84 13.90
N PHE A 131 -2.36 -0.12 12.93
CA PHE A 131 -0.97 0.30 12.90
C PHE A 131 -0.87 1.79 13.17
N GLU A 132 -0.24 2.19 14.28
CA GLU A 132 -0.08 3.60 14.66
C GLU A 132 0.75 4.39 13.64
N GLY A 133 1.79 3.77 13.08
CA GLY A 133 2.55 4.41 12.01
C GLY A 133 3.91 3.81 11.73
N ILE A 134 4.50 4.29 10.64
CA ILE A 134 5.86 3.97 10.22
C ILE A 134 6.58 5.29 9.95
N SER A 135 7.68 5.49 10.66
CA SER A 135 8.62 6.57 10.44
C SER A 135 9.84 6.00 9.72
N LEU A 136 10.20 6.62 8.61
CA LEU A 136 11.34 6.20 7.80
C LEU A 136 12.31 7.36 7.67
N LEU A 137 13.52 7.17 8.19
CA LEU A 137 14.63 8.10 8.08
C LEU A 137 15.63 7.56 7.07
N ILE A 138 15.81 8.22 5.94
CA ILE A 138 16.76 7.84 4.90
C ILE A 138 17.97 8.76 4.97
N GLY A 139 19.18 8.19 4.97
CA GLY A 139 20.42 8.95 5.02
C GLY A 139 21.65 8.20 4.51
N ASN A 140 22.77 8.88 4.52
CA ASN A 140 24.11 8.36 4.25
C ASN A 140 25.09 8.78 5.36
N ASN A 141 26.36 8.39 5.23
CA ASN A 141 27.43 8.69 6.20
C ASN A 141 27.66 10.19 6.44
N SER A 142 27.13 11.09 5.61
CA SER A 142 27.36 12.53 5.74
C SER A 142 26.12 13.29 6.23
N SER A 143 24.90 12.79 5.97
CA SER A 143 23.67 13.49 6.34
C SER A 143 22.41 12.62 6.24
N GLN A 144 21.39 13.01 7.00
CA GLN A 144 20.02 12.56 6.75
C GLN A 144 19.47 13.29 5.53
N ILE A 145 18.84 12.55 4.62
CA ILE A 145 18.40 13.02 3.31
C ILE A 145 16.89 13.25 3.30
N LEU A 146 16.12 12.32 3.86
CA LEU A 146 14.67 12.34 3.78
C LEU A 146 14.05 11.72 5.04
N TYR A 147 12.95 12.29 5.51
CA TYR A 147 12.14 11.68 6.56
C TYR A 147 10.70 11.50 6.05
N ILE A 148 10.20 10.27 6.05
CA ILE A 148 8.86 9.89 5.60
C ILE A 148 8.09 9.40 6.81
N GLU A 149 6.82 9.78 6.91
CA GLU A 149 5.95 9.42 8.02
C GLU A 149 4.60 8.99 7.49
N LEU A 150 4.15 7.82 7.93
CA LEU A 150 2.83 7.27 7.67
C LEU A 150 2.16 7.07 9.03
N GLU A 151 0.93 7.57 9.20
CA GLU A 151 0.22 7.52 10.49
C GLU A 151 -1.18 6.94 10.38
N ASP A 152 -1.54 6.20 11.43
CA ASP A 152 -2.81 5.52 11.67
C ASP A 152 -3.31 4.79 10.42
N PHE A 153 -2.65 3.69 10.09
CA PHE A 153 -3.14 2.76 9.08
C PHE A 153 -3.90 1.62 9.75
N ASN A 154 -5.20 1.61 9.55
CA ASN A 154 -6.09 0.68 10.21
C ASN A 154 -7.21 0.20 9.30
N GLY A 155 -7.78 -0.94 9.63
CA GLY A 155 -8.77 -1.55 8.78
C GLY A 155 -9.05 -2.99 9.15
N TYR A 156 -9.81 -3.65 8.28
CA TYR A 156 -10.06 -5.07 8.40
C TYR A 156 -10.22 -5.73 7.04
N LEU A 157 -9.92 -7.03 7.01
CA LEU A 157 -10.19 -7.92 5.89
C LEU A 157 -10.98 -9.12 6.43
N SER A 158 -12.18 -9.33 5.93
CA SER A 158 -13.06 -10.43 6.33
C SER A 158 -13.46 -11.25 5.12
N LYS A 159 -13.30 -12.56 5.20
CA LYS A 159 -13.74 -13.53 4.20
C LYS A 159 -14.74 -14.48 4.82
N THR A 160 -15.88 -14.60 4.18
CA THR A 160 -16.88 -15.62 4.44
C THR A 160 -17.01 -16.54 3.23
N ASN A 161 -17.87 -17.55 3.34
CA ASN A 161 -18.22 -18.41 2.20
C ASN A 161 -18.94 -17.65 1.07
N THR A 162 -19.56 -16.51 1.40
CA THR A 162 -20.43 -15.75 0.50
C THR A 162 -19.75 -14.49 -0.04
N TYR A 163 -18.87 -13.85 0.72
CA TYR A 163 -18.27 -12.59 0.31
C TYR A 163 -16.90 -12.33 0.97
N ILE A 164 -16.15 -11.39 0.41
CA ILE A 164 -14.96 -10.77 0.98
C ILE A 164 -15.28 -9.30 1.23
N LEU A 165 -15.02 -8.83 2.44
CA LEU A 165 -15.08 -7.42 2.83
C LEU A 165 -13.67 -6.94 3.15
N SER A 166 -13.31 -5.77 2.64
CA SER A 166 -12.09 -5.07 3.01
C SER A 166 -12.42 -3.62 3.28
N HIS A 167 -11.99 -3.11 4.42
CA HIS A 167 -12.09 -1.70 4.79
C HIS A 167 -10.70 -1.23 5.19
N LEU A 168 -10.16 -0.24 4.50
CA LEU A 168 -8.82 0.30 4.73
C LEU A 168 -8.91 1.81 4.96
N ILE A 169 -8.25 2.30 6.00
CA ILE A 169 -8.14 3.73 6.29
C ILE A 169 -6.66 4.04 6.51
N LEU A 170 -6.21 5.14 5.90
CA LEU A 170 -4.98 5.81 6.27
C LEU A 170 -5.28 7.25 6.67
N ASN A 171 -4.81 7.65 7.84
CA ASN A 171 -5.07 9.00 8.33
C ASN A 171 -4.12 10.02 7.72
N ASP A 172 -2.80 9.75 7.70
CA ASP A 172 -1.83 10.73 7.23
C ASP A 172 -0.60 10.11 6.54
N PHE A 173 -0.03 10.88 5.62
CA PHE A 173 1.22 10.59 4.93
C PHE A 173 1.97 11.88 4.69
N ARG A 174 3.19 11.97 5.21
CA ARG A 174 4.04 13.15 5.16
C ARG A 174 5.43 12.79 4.70
N ILE A 175 6.01 13.65 3.88
CA ILE A 175 7.43 13.63 3.55
C ILE A 175 8.01 14.96 3.97
N TYR A 176 9.04 14.92 4.80
CA TYR A 176 9.71 16.09 5.36
C TYR A 176 10.98 16.42 4.57
N ASP A 177 11.24 17.71 4.46
CA ASP A 177 12.51 18.24 3.99
C ASP A 177 13.46 18.37 5.19
N VAL A 178 14.41 17.43 5.32
CA VAL A 178 15.36 17.42 6.44
C VAL A 178 16.32 18.63 6.39
N PHE A 179 16.47 19.25 5.22
CA PHE A 179 17.29 20.46 5.06
C PHE A 179 16.50 21.71 5.45
N ASN A 180 16.55 22.03 6.75
CA ASN A 180 15.81 23.08 7.48
C ASN A 180 16.15 24.55 7.11
N LYS A 181 16.51 24.82 5.86
CA LYS A 181 16.72 26.19 5.35
C LYS A 181 15.56 26.68 4.50
N SER A 182 14.60 25.83 4.14
CA SER A 182 13.42 26.26 3.38
C SER A 182 12.30 26.71 4.32
N ILE A 183 11.42 27.58 3.85
CA ILE A 183 10.15 27.88 4.53
C ILE A 183 9.12 26.73 4.38
N TYR A 184 9.49 25.67 3.67
CA TYR A 184 8.65 24.54 3.30
C TYR A 184 9.09 23.28 4.06
N PRO A 185 8.52 23.01 5.25
CA PRO A 185 8.94 21.87 6.05
C PRO A 185 8.53 20.51 5.46
N PHE A 186 7.51 20.50 4.59
CA PHE A 186 6.97 19.30 3.97
C PHE A 186 7.16 19.31 2.45
N ILE A 187 7.67 18.21 1.91
CA ILE A 187 7.68 17.92 0.48
C ILE A 187 6.31 17.39 0.05
N ILE A 188 5.71 16.51 0.86
CA ILE A 188 4.36 15.99 0.64
C ILE A 188 3.60 16.07 1.95
N SER A 189 2.35 16.54 1.90
CA SER A 189 1.42 16.54 3.04
C SER A 189 -0.02 16.53 2.55
N LYS A 190 -0.96 16.04 3.37
CA LYS A 190 -2.39 16.23 3.08
C LYS A 190 -2.80 17.70 3.27
N GLN A 191 -3.70 18.19 2.41
CA GLN A 191 -4.14 19.58 2.46
C GLN A 191 -4.97 19.87 3.72
N ASN A 192 -5.94 19.01 4.03
CA ASN A 192 -6.82 19.20 5.17
C ASN A 192 -6.45 18.23 6.30
N LYS A 193 -6.03 18.77 7.45
CA LYS A 193 -5.51 17.97 8.56
C LYS A 193 -6.57 17.12 9.25
N SER A 194 -7.83 17.56 9.25
CA SER A 194 -8.95 16.87 9.89
C SER A 194 -9.46 15.66 9.10
N ASN A 195 -9.16 15.60 7.80
CA ASN A 195 -9.66 14.55 6.92
C ASN A 195 -8.71 13.35 6.93
N LYS A 196 -9.26 12.15 6.75
CA LYS A 196 -8.48 10.94 6.47
C LYS A 196 -7.82 11.09 5.11
N LEU A 197 -6.56 10.69 4.98
CA LEU A 197 -5.86 10.74 3.70
C LEU A 197 -6.52 9.85 2.66
N PHE A 198 -6.82 8.60 3.02
CA PHE A 198 -7.70 7.78 2.19
C PHE A 198 -8.56 6.82 3.01
N SER A 199 -9.71 6.48 2.47
CA SER A 199 -10.58 5.40 2.97
C SER A 199 -11.08 4.58 1.79
N PHE A 200 -11.04 3.26 1.91
CA PHE A 200 -11.40 2.33 0.86
C PHE A 200 -12.22 1.18 1.41
N ASP A 201 -13.40 0.98 0.83
CA ASP A 201 -14.32 -0.10 1.15
C ASP A 201 -14.54 -0.97 -0.09
N LEU A 202 -14.34 -2.27 0.07
CA LEU A 202 -14.52 -3.26 -0.98
C LEU A 202 -15.39 -4.38 -0.46
N LEU A 203 -16.44 -4.69 -1.21
CA LEU A 203 -17.28 -5.87 -1.03
C LEU A 203 -17.25 -6.68 -2.32
N LEU A 204 -16.78 -7.92 -2.23
CA LEU A 204 -16.72 -8.87 -3.32
C LEU A 204 -17.57 -10.08 -2.98
N PHE A 205 -18.57 -10.40 -3.79
CA PHE A 205 -19.32 -11.64 -3.63
C PHE A 205 -18.58 -12.82 -4.25
N ASN A 206 -18.58 -13.96 -3.55
CA ASN A 206 -17.97 -15.20 -4.03
C ASN A 206 -18.99 -16.05 -4.80
N TYR A 207 -19.08 -15.83 -6.10
CA TYR A 207 -20.01 -16.55 -6.99
C TYR A 207 -19.56 -17.97 -7.38
N SER A 208 -18.39 -18.43 -6.92
CA SER A 208 -17.90 -19.79 -7.22
C SER A 208 -18.64 -20.90 -6.44
N ASN A 209 -19.49 -20.51 -5.47
CA ASN A 209 -20.26 -21.43 -4.67
C ASN A 209 -21.54 -21.86 -5.41
N LYS A 210 -21.57 -23.09 -5.95
CA LYS A 210 -22.63 -23.66 -6.83
C LYS A 210 -24.06 -23.62 -6.25
N LEU A 211 -24.22 -23.33 -4.96
CA LEU A 211 -25.50 -23.25 -4.26
C LEU A 211 -26.16 -21.86 -4.33
N ILE A 212 -25.41 -20.83 -4.76
CA ILE A 212 -25.96 -19.48 -4.94
C ILE A 212 -26.50 -19.42 -6.37
N LYS A 213 -27.83 -19.49 -6.52
CA LYS A 213 -28.47 -19.11 -7.79
C LYS A 213 -28.01 -17.68 -8.10
N LEU A 214 -27.45 -17.46 -9.30
CA LEU A 214 -27.07 -16.14 -9.81
C LEU A 214 -28.23 -15.16 -9.56
N SER A 215 -28.14 -14.35 -8.51
CA SER A 215 -29.06 -13.25 -8.31
C SER A 215 -28.86 -12.29 -9.48
N LYS A 216 -29.96 -11.81 -10.07
CA LYS A 216 -29.93 -10.83 -11.16
C LYS A 216 -29.35 -9.47 -10.75
N THR A 217 -29.05 -9.28 -9.46
CA THR A 217 -28.34 -8.15 -8.89
C THR A 217 -27.01 -8.67 -8.33
N LYS A 218 -25.91 -8.28 -8.96
CA LYS A 218 -24.54 -8.79 -8.76
C LYS A 218 -23.66 -7.65 -8.21
N ASP A 219 -24.02 -7.12 -7.05
CA ASP A 219 -23.55 -5.78 -6.71
C ASP A 219 -22.33 -5.87 -5.78
N SER A 220 -21.21 -6.39 -6.31
CA SER A 220 -19.92 -6.13 -5.67
C SER A 220 -19.71 -4.61 -5.72
N TYR A 221 -19.32 -3.98 -4.63
CA TYR A 221 -19.08 -2.53 -4.61
C TYR A 221 -17.67 -2.23 -4.18
N LEU A 222 -17.16 -1.16 -4.75
CA LEU A 222 -15.89 -0.55 -4.43
C LEU A 222 -16.23 0.92 -4.18
N LYS A 223 -16.00 1.38 -2.96
CA LYS A 223 -16.16 2.76 -2.54
C LYS A 223 -14.84 3.29 -2.03
N GLY A 224 -14.51 4.53 -2.33
CA GLY A 224 -13.30 5.11 -1.79
C GLY A 224 -13.24 6.62 -1.87
N GLN A 225 -12.44 7.19 -0.98
CA GLN A 225 -12.13 8.60 -0.95
C GLN A 225 -10.63 8.78 -0.77
N LEU A 226 -10.04 9.67 -1.57
CA LEU A 226 -8.67 10.11 -1.44
C LEU A 226 -8.65 11.62 -1.29
N GLU A 227 -7.99 12.10 -0.24
CA GLU A 227 -7.86 13.50 0.08
C GLU A 227 -6.73 14.16 -0.72
N LYS A 228 -6.90 15.46 -0.98
CA LYS A 228 -5.95 16.25 -1.74
C LYS A 228 -4.58 16.27 -1.07
N LEU A 229 -3.56 15.82 -1.80
CA LEU A 229 -2.16 15.91 -1.39
C LEU A 229 -1.53 17.20 -1.92
N ASN A 230 -0.88 17.95 -1.05
CA ASN A 230 -0.03 19.07 -1.41
C ASN A 230 1.41 18.58 -1.60
N ILE A 231 1.96 18.82 -2.78
CA ILE A 231 3.31 18.45 -3.16
C ILE A 231 4.10 19.72 -3.42
N ILE A 232 5.22 19.91 -2.72
CA ILE A 232 6.12 21.05 -2.90
C ILE A 232 7.35 20.60 -3.67
N PHE A 233 7.52 21.18 -4.85
CA PHE A 233 8.57 20.80 -5.77
C PHE A 233 9.64 21.88 -5.84
N LEU A 234 10.70 21.71 -5.05
CA LEU A 234 11.92 22.52 -5.13
C LEU A 234 12.94 21.82 -6.04
N TYR A 235 13.70 22.62 -6.80
CA TYR A 235 14.76 22.08 -7.67
C TYR A 235 15.75 21.16 -6.94
N LYS A 236 16.10 21.47 -5.68
CA LYS A 236 16.98 20.61 -4.85
C LYS A 236 16.43 19.20 -4.61
N HIS A 237 15.11 19.01 -4.67
CA HIS A 237 14.49 17.69 -4.53
C HIS A 237 14.68 16.85 -5.79
N PHE A 238 14.94 17.47 -6.95
CA PHE A 238 15.14 16.76 -8.20
C PHE A 238 16.38 15.87 -8.15
N ASP A 239 17.51 16.42 -7.71
CA ASP A 239 18.76 15.66 -7.55
C ASP A 239 18.60 14.52 -6.53
N LEU A 240 17.86 14.78 -5.45
CA LEU A 240 17.55 13.78 -4.43
C LEU A 240 16.73 12.62 -5.02
N ILE A 241 15.61 12.92 -5.68
CA ILE A 241 14.75 11.91 -6.32
C ILE A 241 15.53 11.15 -7.40
N LEU A 242 16.30 11.86 -8.23
CA LEU A 242 17.11 11.25 -9.28
C LEU A 242 18.20 10.35 -8.70
N SER A 243 18.85 10.75 -7.60
CA SER A 243 19.84 9.92 -6.91
C SER A 243 19.21 8.63 -6.38
N ILE A 244 18.02 8.70 -5.78
CA ILE A 244 17.27 7.53 -5.30
C ILE A 244 16.90 6.62 -6.48
N ILE A 245 16.32 7.18 -7.54
CA ILE A 245 15.94 6.42 -8.74
C ILE A 245 17.18 5.75 -9.34
N ASN A 246 18.29 6.47 -9.48
CA ASN A 246 19.54 5.93 -10.01
C ASN A 246 20.13 4.82 -9.14
N LEU A 247 20.03 4.93 -7.80
CA LEU A 247 20.42 3.87 -6.88
C LEU A 247 19.65 2.57 -7.14
N PHE A 248 18.39 2.65 -7.59
CA PHE A 248 17.59 1.49 -7.97
C PHE A 248 17.79 1.06 -9.44
N GLN A 249 17.97 2.01 -10.38
CA GLN A 249 18.10 1.73 -11.83
C GLN A 249 19.47 1.17 -12.24
N THR A 250 20.57 1.74 -11.74
CA THR A 250 21.93 1.22 -11.99
C THR A 250 22.08 -0.24 -11.56
N LYS A 251 21.23 -0.67 -10.61
CA LYS A 251 21.18 -2.03 -10.08
C LYS A 251 20.20 -2.95 -10.82
N GLN A 252 19.14 -2.42 -11.43
CA GLN A 252 18.30 -3.22 -12.33
C GLN A 252 19.06 -3.63 -13.60
N ASN A 253 19.95 -2.79 -14.13
CA ASN A 253 20.73 -3.14 -15.33
C ASN A 253 21.80 -4.21 -15.07
N THR A 254 22.26 -4.38 -13.82
CA THR A 254 23.15 -5.49 -13.44
C THR A 254 22.38 -6.78 -13.09
N LEU A 255 21.12 -6.68 -12.65
CA LEU A 255 20.22 -7.83 -12.46
C LEU A 255 19.64 -8.37 -13.78
N LYS A 256 19.43 -7.51 -14.78
CA LYS A 256 18.96 -7.93 -16.12
C LYS A 256 19.95 -8.80 -16.89
N GLN A 257 21.22 -8.87 -16.46
CA GLN A 257 22.24 -9.73 -17.08
C GLN A 257 22.33 -11.13 -16.46
N GLU A 258 21.68 -11.39 -15.33
CA GLU A 258 21.62 -12.73 -14.74
C GLU A 258 20.17 -13.22 -14.79
N ASN A 259 19.84 -13.93 -15.87
CA ASN A 259 18.59 -14.66 -16.05
C ASN A 259 18.42 -15.68 -14.91
N ILE A 260 17.81 -15.25 -13.80
CA ILE A 260 17.13 -16.17 -12.89
C ILE A 260 15.94 -16.69 -13.70
N PRO A 261 15.79 -18.01 -13.91
CA PRO A 261 14.61 -18.54 -14.57
C PRO A 261 13.40 -18.22 -13.70
N SER A 262 12.71 -17.13 -14.05
CA SER A 262 11.47 -16.67 -13.46
C SER A 262 10.34 -17.60 -13.90
N ASN A 263 10.36 -18.83 -13.40
CA ASN A 263 9.25 -19.77 -13.52
C ASN A 263 8.26 -19.63 -12.35
N GLU A 264 8.43 -18.65 -11.46
CA GLU A 264 7.36 -18.24 -10.56
C GLU A 264 6.59 -17.07 -11.22
N PRO A 265 5.35 -17.28 -11.68
CA PRO A 265 4.51 -16.18 -12.10
C PRO A 265 4.33 -15.29 -10.89
N SER A 266 4.73 -14.01 -11.02
CA SER A 266 4.46 -13.03 -9.98
C SER A 266 2.96 -13.10 -9.65
N PHE A 267 2.67 -13.18 -8.35
CA PHE A 267 1.32 -13.46 -7.83
C PHE A 267 0.30 -12.45 -8.37
N LEU A 268 0.75 -11.21 -8.59
CA LEU A 268 -0.04 -10.08 -9.11
C LEU A 268 -0.55 -10.29 -10.55
N PRO A 269 0.29 -10.58 -11.58
CA PRO A 269 -0.20 -10.95 -12.91
C PRO A 269 -1.13 -12.16 -12.92
N LEU A 270 -0.85 -13.20 -12.13
CA LEU A 270 -1.72 -14.39 -12.08
C LEU A 270 -3.09 -14.06 -11.46
N ILE A 271 -3.10 -13.18 -10.46
CA ILE A 271 -4.31 -12.61 -9.85
C ILE A 271 -5.09 -11.79 -10.88
N LEU A 272 -4.43 -10.85 -11.57
CA LEU A 272 -5.06 -10.00 -12.57
C LEU A 272 -5.62 -10.83 -13.72
N GLN A 273 -4.90 -11.87 -14.16
CA GLN A 273 -5.33 -12.76 -15.22
C GLN A 273 -6.51 -13.64 -14.80
N LYS A 274 -6.53 -14.14 -13.55
CA LYS A 274 -7.71 -14.85 -12.98
C LYS A 274 -8.93 -13.94 -12.83
N TYR A 275 -8.73 -12.68 -12.48
CA TYR A 275 -9.80 -11.68 -12.38
C TYR A 275 -10.26 -11.16 -13.76
N GLN A 276 -9.40 -11.17 -14.77
CA GLN A 276 -9.79 -10.87 -16.16
C GLN A 276 -10.63 -12.01 -16.77
N GLN A 277 -10.40 -13.26 -16.35
CA GLN A 277 -11.17 -14.43 -16.80
C GLN A 277 -12.59 -14.49 -16.21
N HIS A 278 -12.85 -13.81 -15.08
CA HIS A 278 -14.17 -13.69 -14.47
C HIS A 278 -14.55 -12.22 -14.38
N SER A 279 -15.40 -11.73 -15.29
CA SER A 279 -15.92 -10.37 -15.25
C SER A 279 -16.73 -10.14 -13.97
N ILE A 280 -16.10 -9.56 -12.96
CA ILE A 280 -16.78 -9.07 -11.76
C ILE A 280 -17.33 -7.69 -12.11
N GLU A 281 -18.66 -7.56 -12.08
CA GLU A 281 -19.33 -6.27 -12.16
C GLU A 281 -19.17 -5.56 -10.81
N PHE A 282 -18.66 -4.32 -10.87
CA PHE A 282 -18.46 -3.47 -9.71
C PHE A 282 -19.36 -2.25 -9.80
N HIS A 283 -20.06 -1.96 -8.72
CA HIS A 283 -20.51 -0.61 -8.41
C HIS A 283 -19.33 0.20 -7.91
N LEU A 284 -19.09 1.36 -8.54
CA LEU A 284 -18.00 2.26 -8.20
C LEU A 284 -18.58 3.51 -7.58
N ASP A 285 -18.05 3.90 -6.43
CA ASP A 285 -18.31 5.20 -5.80
C ASP A 285 -16.98 5.78 -5.28
N PHE A 286 -16.26 6.48 -6.16
CA PHE A 286 -14.91 6.98 -5.88
C PHE A 286 -14.82 8.48 -5.99
N ILE A 287 -14.22 9.06 -4.95
CA ILE A 287 -13.90 10.47 -4.87
C ILE A 287 -12.39 10.61 -4.74
N LEU A 288 -11.73 11.01 -5.81
CA LEU A 288 -10.29 11.26 -5.83
C LEU A 288 -10.05 12.77 -5.93
N ASN A 289 -9.71 13.39 -4.81
CA ASN A 289 -9.20 14.76 -4.83
C ASN A 289 -7.75 14.71 -5.32
N ALA A 290 -7.51 15.16 -6.54
CA ALA A 290 -6.20 15.02 -7.17
C ALA A 290 -5.16 15.88 -6.43
N PRO A 291 -3.87 15.50 -6.47
CA PRO A 291 -2.83 16.27 -5.81
C PRO A 291 -2.73 17.69 -6.39
N GLN A 292 -2.21 18.62 -5.60
CA GLN A 292 -1.80 19.93 -6.06
C GLN A 292 -0.28 20.04 -5.93
N ILE A 293 0.36 20.46 -7.01
CA ILE A 293 1.80 20.69 -7.05
C ILE A 293 2.05 22.18 -6.93
N PHE A 294 2.93 22.56 -6.02
CA PHE A 294 3.41 23.92 -5.87
C PHE A 294 4.91 23.99 -6.17
N ILE A 295 5.27 24.82 -7.13
CA ILE A 295 6.64 25.05 -7.58
C ILE A 295 7.03 26.48 -7.18
N PRO A 296 7.64 26.69 -6.01
CA PRO A 296 8.10 28.00 -5.58
C PRO A 296 9.27 28.49 -6.45
N ILE A 297 9.40 29.82 -6.58
CA ILE A 297 10.51 30.46 -7.28
C ILE A 297 11.85 30.12 -6.58
N ASN A 298 11.85 30.07 -5.25
CA ASN A 298 12.99 29.64 -4.44
C ASN A 298 12.53 29.12 -3.07
N SER A 299 13.46 28.59 -2.28
CA SER A 299 13.19 27.97 -0.97
C SER A 299 12.75 28.95 0.13
N TYR A 300 12.81 30.26 -0.10
CA TYR A 300 12.49 31.31 0.87
C TYR A 300 11.31 32.18 0.46
N SER A 301 10.69 31.90 -0.69
CA SER A 301 9.64 32.72 -1.28
C SER A 301 8.34 31.94 -1.35
N ASN A 302 7.25 32.59 -0.91
CA ASN A 302 5.86 32.12 -1.09
C ASN A 302 5.36 32.31 -2.52
N GLN A 303 6.16 32.92 -3.39
CA GLN A 303 5.84 33.12 -4.79
C GLN A 303 6.21 31.87 -5.58
N GLY A 304 5.33 31.45 -6.48
CA GLY A 304 5.49 30.22 -7.24
C GLY A 304 4.33 29.94 -8.18
N ILE A 305 4.42 28.79 -8.84
CA ILE A 305 3.41 28.24 -9.73
C ILE A 305 2.63 27.19 -8.96
N VAL A 306 1.30 27.32 -8.96
CA VAL A 306 0.39 26.28 -8.48
C VAL A 306 -0.16 25.51 -9.69
N ILE A 307 -0.17 24.19 -9.58
CA ILE A 307 -0.78 23.27 -10.54
C ILE A 307 -1.82 22.46 -9.78
N ASP A 308 -3.10 22.64 -10.12
CA ASP A 308 -4.22 21.93 -9.49
C ASP A 308 -4.83 20.94 -10.46
N PHE A 309 -4.69 19.64 -10.18
CA PHE A 309 -5.26 18.59 -11.01
C PHE A 309 -6.76 18.38 -10.77
N GLY A 310 -7.37 19.15 -9.87
CA GLY A 310 -8.81 19.15 -9.65
C GLY A 310 -9.29 17.90 -8.91
N LYS A 311 -10.44 17.38 -9.32
CA LYS A 311 -11.12 16.26 -8.66
C LYS A 311 -11.66 15.29 -9.70
N LEU A 312 -11.50 14.01 -9.42
CA LEU A 312 -12.00 12.91 -10.23
C LEU A 312 -13.10 12.19 -9.43
N LEU A 313 -14.31 12.18 -9.98
CA LEU A 313 -15.46 11.47 -9.44
C LEU A 313 -15.78 10.30 -10.36
N MET A 314 -15.91 9.10 -9.79
CA MET A 314 -16.35 7.91 -10.53
C MET A 314 -17.57 7.34 -9.85
N HIS A 315 -18.68 7.28 -10.60
CA HIS A 315 -19.92 6.68 -10.13
C HIS A 315 -20.43 5.65 -11.15
N SER A 316 -20.88 4.50 -10.66
CA SER A 316 -21.65 3.55 -11.48
C SER A 316 -23.10 4.02 -11.61
N GLU A 317 -23.62 4.04 -12.84
CA GLU A 317 -25.02 4.29 -13.14
C GLU A 317 -25.78 2.97 -13.33
N SER A 318 -27.12 2.99 -13.22
CA SER A 318 -28.00 1.81 -13.14
C SER A 318 -28.04 0.91 -14.40
N ASN A 319 -27.25 1.20 -15.44
CA ASN A 319 -27.28 0.52 -16.74
C ASN A 319 -25.90 -0.03 -17.18
N GLN A 320 -25.06 -0.50 -16.25
CA GLN A 320 -23.68 -0.96 -16.56
C GLN A 320 -22.79 0.12 -17.22
N GLN A 321 -23.14 1.39 -16.99
CA GLN A 321 -22.39 2.55 -17.44
C GLN A 321 -21.59 3.11 -16.28
N TYR A 322 -20.34 3.47 -16.55
CA TYR A 322 -19.52 4.22 -15.61
C TYR A 322 -19.50 5.68 -16.04
N ARG A 323 -19.87 6.56 -15.12
CA ARG A 323 -19.73 8.00 -15.29
C ARG A 323 -18.47 8.45 -14.57
N ILE A 324 -17.51 8.92 -15.36
CA ILE A 324 -16.31 9.56 -14.84
C ILE A 324 -16.46 11.06 -15.09
N ILE A 325 -16.41 11.84 -14.01
CA ILE A 325 -16.50 13.30 -14.04
C ILE A 325 -15.16 13.84 -13.58
N TYR A 326 -14.54 14.65 -14.45
CA TYR A 326 -13.37 15.44 -14.08
C TYR A 326 -13.82 16.88 -13.82
N GLU A 327 -13.55 17.38 -12.62
CA GLU A 327 -13.90 18.73 -12.19
C GLU A 327 -12.64 19.55 -11.88
N ASN A 328 -12.67 20.84 -12.23
CA ASN A 328 -11.73 21.86 -11.75
C ASN A 328 -10.24 21.60 -12.05
N LEU A 329 -9.91 20.99 -13.19
CA LEU A 329 -8.53 20.90 -13.63
C LEU A 329 -8.04 22.27 -14.12
N SER A 330 -7.08 22.84 -13.40
CA SER A 330 -6.57 24.17 -13.72
C SER A 330 -5.07 24.29 -13.44
N ILE A 331 -4.34 24.81 -14.44
CA ILE A 331 -2.98 25.28 -14.24
C ILE A 331 -3.07 26.78 -13.96
N ASN A 332 -3.46 27.09 -12.73
CA ASN A 332 -3.72 28.45 -12.31
C ASN A 332 -2.77 28.85 -11.17
N ARG A 333 -2.26 30.08 -11.30
CA ARG A 333 -1.66 30.94 -10.25
C ARG A 333 -0.13 31.00 -10.27
N ILE A 334 0.38 32.05 -10.93
CA ILE A 334 1.66 32.68 -10.62
C ILE A 334 1.39 33.66 -9.48
N ILE A 335 1.86 33.39 -8.27
CA ILE A 335 1.79 34.38 -7.18
C ILE A 335 2.95 35.36 -7.38
N LEU A 336 2.74 36.48 -8.07
CA LEU A 336 3.70 37.58 -8.16
C LEU A 336 3.15 38.81 -7.45
N ASN A 337 3.85 39.26 -6.41
CA ASN A 337 3.74 40.58 -5.78
C ASN A 337 2.33 41.05 -5.34
N ASN A 338 1.71 40.46 -4.32
CA ASN A 338 0.48 40.97 -3.64
C ASN A 338 -0.71 41.36 -4.54
N GLU A 339 -0.59 41.22 -5.85
CA GLU A 339 -1.59 41.39 -6.87
C GLU A 339 -1.98 39.98 -7.29
N ASN A 340 -3.21 39.60 -6.99
CA ASN A 340 -3.81 38.36 -7.47
C ASN A 340 -4.02 38.44 -9.00
N LYS A 341 -2.95 38.42 -9.80
CA LYS A 341 -3.04 38.30 -11.26
C LYS A 341 -3.06 36.82 -11.61
N SER A 342 -4.27 36.27 -11.74
CA SER A 342 -4.51 34.94 -12.31
C SER A 342 -4.20 34.96 -13.81
N LEU A 343 -3.01 34.48 -14.18
CA LEU A 343 -2.75 34.03 -15.54
C LEU A 343 -3.19 32.57 -15.62
N ASN A 344 -4.40 32.34 -16.15
CA ASN A 344 -4.90 31.01 -16.44
C ASN A 344 -4.17 30.51 -17.68
N LEU A 345 -3.12 29.69 -17.50
CA LEU A 345 -2.37 29.16 -18.65
C LEU A 345 -3.20 28.10 -19.38
N LEU A 346 -3.93 27.28 -18.62
CA LEU A 346 -4.83 26.23 -19.10
C LEU A 346 -5.96 26.03 -18.07
N GLU A 347 -7.17 26.42 -18.44
CA GLU A 347 -8.41 25.94 -17.80
C GLU A 347 -9.04 24.90 -18.72
N CYS A 348 -9.15 23.67 -18.24
CA CYS A 348 -9.93 22.66 -18.93
C CYS A 348 -11.37 22.74 -18.39
N SER A 349 -12.34 22.85 -19.31
CA SER A 349 -13.74 22.70 -18.91
C SER A 349 -13.96 21.31 -18.30
N PRO A 350 -14.88 21.18 -17.32
CA PRO A 350 -15.24 19.87 -16.81
C PRO A 350 -15.72 19.01 -17.98
N PHE A 351 -15.14 17.82 -18.11
CA PHE A 351 -15.53 16.86 -19.13
C PHE A 351 -15.96 15.56 -18.47
N GLN A 352 -16.99 14.96 -19.07
CA GLN A 352 -17.58 13.72 -18.62
C GLN A 352 -17.30 12.65 -19.67
N THR A 353 -16.80 11.51 -19.24
CA THR A 353 -16.69 10.32 -20.09
C THR A 353 -17.67 9.27 -19.60
N LEU A 354 -18.41 8.68 -20.54
CA LEU A 354 -19.28 7.54 -20.32
C LEU A 354 -18.60 6.31 -20.92
N ILE A 355 -18.30 5.33 -20.08
CA ILE A 355 -17.74 4.05 -20.54
C ILE A 355 -18.87 3.02 -20.55
N ASN A 356 -19.26 2.60 -21.75
CA ASN A 356 -20.18 1.49 -21.96
C ASN A 356 -19.39 0.20 -22.06
N ARG A 357 -19.67 -0.78 -21.18
CA ARG A 357 -19.18 -2.15 -21.37
C ARG A 357 -20.18 -2.92 -22.24
N HIS A 358 -19.77 -3.27 -23.45
CA HIS A 358 -20.49 -4.26 -24.25
C HIS A 358 -19.91 -5.64 -23.95
N PHE A 359 -20.71 -6.51 -23.34
CA PHE A 359 -20.37 -7.93 -23.26
C PHE A 359 -20.74 -8.58 -24.59
N ASN A 360 -19.76 -9.15 -25.29
CA ASN A 360 -20.04 -10.19 -26.26
C ASN A 360 -20.48 -11.42 -25.47
N SER A 361 -21.75 -11.82 -25.67
CA SER A 361 -22.25 -13.10 -25.22
C SER A 361 -21.73 -14.18 -26.18
N ASP A 362 -20.75 -14.96 -25.72
CA ASP A 362 -20.44 -16.27 -26.32
C ASP A 362 -21.09 -17.38 -25.48
#